data_AF-A0AA39KXZ7-F1
#
_entry.id   AF-A0AA39KXZ7-F1
#
_cell.length_a   1.000
_cell.length_b   1.000
_cell.length_c   1.000
_cell.angle_alpha   90.00
_cell.angle_beta   90.00
_cell.angle_gamma   90.00
#
_symmetry.space_group_name_H-M   'P 1'
#
loop_
_entity.id
_entity.type
_entity.pdbx_description
1 polymer ?
#
loop_
_entity_poly.entity_id
_entity_poly.type
_entity_poly.pdbx_seq_one_letter_code
_entity_poly.pdbx_strand_id
1 'polypeptide(L)'
;MSESTRAAIYSENINKPDSSCSVYDWYYNQTFYVDKTLLIKELFAIHHALITAPSRFGKSLNMDMVRRFFEIEVDEDGKQIDHDVEEDELVLKEVQSQSKNFKLFHGKKISSDKEFMFKHFGSYPTIYVDFTRVNGSNFEQILDGLRLVIHRAFRKHAYLKKSDLWNREEFNKNTFMKYFDTDQYESLSLAQIKCGLVFLSEVLHAYYGKKVFVFIDEFDIPVNSMVYEDDMDPEDRKETLKVLREIIGDLLKGSEKTVERSLSNACQQLGGILSGSANNTVAPYYI
;
A
#
# COMPACT_ATOMS: atom_id res chain seq x y z
N MET A 1 -22.73 -30.29 12.20
CA MET A 1 -21.49 -29.80 11.54
C MET A 1 -21.28 -28.37 11.99
N SER A 2 -20.14 -28.07 12.63
CA SER A 2 -19.81 -26.70 13.06
C SER A 2 -19.56 -25.80 11.85
N GLU A 3 -19.81 -24.49 11.99
CA GLU A 3 -19.52 -23.48 10.95
C GLU A 3 -18.07 -23.53 10.46
N SER A 4 -17.13 -23.89 11.36
CA SER A 4 -15.72 -24.11 11.04
C SER A 4 -15.48 -25.24 10.02
N THR A 5 -16.27 -26.32 10.08
CA THR A 5 -16.14 -27.45 9.15
C THR A 5 -16.75 -27.13 7.78
N ARG A 6 -17.75 -26.25 7.71
CA ARG A 6 -18.32 -25.78 6.44
C ARG A 6 -17.35 -24.84 5.70
N ALA A 7 -16.68 -23.93 6.41
CA ALA A 7 -15.73 -23.01 5.78
C ALA A 7 -14.51 -23.72 5.15
N ALA A 8 -14.03 -24.80 5.77
CA ALA A 8 -12.90 -25.57 5.26
C ALA A 8 -13.22 -26.30 3.93
N ILE A 9 -14.39 -26.94 3.84
CA ILE A 9 -14.82 -27.71 2.66
C ILE A 9 -15.10 -26.79 1.45
N TYR A 10 -15.56 -25.55 1.68
CA TYR A 10 -15.76 -24.59 0.61
C TYR A 10 -14.46 -23.97 0.09
N SER A 11 -13.37 -23.95 0.86
CA SER A 11 -12.11 -23.31 0.45
C SER A 11 -11.34 -24.05 -0.66
N GLU A 12 -11.62 -25.34 -0.88
CA GLU A 12 -10.89 -26.18 -1.83
C GLU A 12 -11.42 -26.10 -3.28
N ASN A 13 -12.60 -25.50 -3.52
CA ASN A 13 -13.27 -25.51 -4.83
C ASN A 13 -13.63 -24.13 -5.39
N ILE A 14 -12.93 -23.07 -4.97
CA ILE A 14 -13.26 -21.72 -5.42
C ILE A 14 -12.25 -21.23 -6.46
N ASN A 15 -12.70 -21.19 -7.72
CA ASN A 15 -11.95 -20.59 -8.82
C ASN A 15 -11.61 -19.13 -8.49
N LYS A 16 -10.32 -18.78 -8.56
CA LYS A 16 -9.83 -17.40 -8.39
C LYS A 16 -10.51 -16.46 -9.40
N PRO A 17 -10.66 -15.16 -9.06
CA PRO A 17 -11.26 -14.18 -9.97
C PRO A 17 -10.49 -14.06 -11.28
N ASP A 18 -11.23 -13.74 -12.34
CA ASP A 18 -10.70 -13.33 -13.63
C ASP A 18 -9.82 -12.08 -13.47
N SER A 19 -8.83 -11.90 -14.35
CA SER A 19 -7.74 -10.92 -14.19
C SER A 19 -8.16 -9.44 -14.10
N SER A 20 -9.44 -9.14 -14.31
CA SER A 20 -10.05 -7.80 -14.25
C SER A 20 -10.67 -7.43 -12.89
N CYS A 21 -10.83 -8.38 -11.96
CA CYS A 21 -11.46 -8.17 -10.66
C CYS A 21 -10.39 -8.24 -9.56
N SER A 22 -10.33 -7.23 -8.67
CA SER A 22 -9.40 -7.32 -7.55
C SER A 22 -9.81 -8.46 -6.61
N VAL A 23 -8.82 -9.03 -5.93
CA VAL A 23 -9.04 -10.07 -4.93
C VAL A 23 -10.02 -9.60 -3.85
N TYR A 24 -9.94 -8.34 -3.42
CA TYR A 24 -10.88 -7.77 -2.44
C TYR A 24 -12.32 -7.72 -2.96
N ASP A 25 -12.53 -7.23 -4.18
CA ASP A 25 -13.86 -7.13 -4.81
C ASP A 25 -14.50 -8.54 -4.95
N TRP A 26 -13.67 -9.54 -5.21
CA TRP A 26 -14.11 -10.92 -5.29
C TRP A 26 -14.55 -11.48 -3.93
N TYR A 27 -13.75 -11.28 -2.87
CA TYR A 27 -14.10 -11.70 -1.50
C TYR A 27 -15.30 -10.95 -0.93
N TYR A 28 -15.45 -9.66 -1.28
CA TYR A 28 -16.58 -8.83 -0.88
C TYR A 28 -17.93 -9.42 -1.30
N ASN A 29 -17.97 -10.04 -2.49
CA ASN A 29 -19.20 -10.63 -3.06
C ASN A 29 -19.50 -12.04 -2.54
N GLN A 30 -18.71 -12.59 -1.60
CA GLN A 30 -18.92 -13.92 -1.06
C GLN A 30 -19.88 -13.90 0.14
N THR A 31 -20.68 -14.95 0.28
CA THR A 31 -21.65 -15.12 1.38
C THR A 31 -21.01 -15.24 2.77
N PHE A 32 -19.71 -15.53 2.83
CA PHE A 32 -18.94 -15.68 4.06
C PHE A 32 -18.05 -14.47 4.39
N TYR A 33 -18.24 -13.33 3.71
CA TYR A 33 -17.47 -12.12 4.01
C TYR A 33 -17.75 -11.63 5.44
N VAL A 34 -16.71 -11.58 6.27
CA VAL A 34 -16.77 -11.01 7.62
C VAL A 34 -16.41 -9.54 7.56
N ASP A 35 -17.36 -8.68 7.93
CA ASP A 35 -17.14 -7.23 7.96
C ASP A 35 -16.16 -6.82 9.07
N LYS A 36 -14.93 -6.49 8.65
CA LYS A 36 -13.81 -5.99 9.45
C LYS A 36 -13.56 -4.49 9.24
N THR A 37 -14.50 -3.75 8.65
CA THR A 37 -14.29 -2.34 8.28
C THR A 37 -14.01 -1.41 9.48
N LEU A 38 -14.33 -1.81 10.71
CA LEU A 38 -13.94 -1.07 11.92
C LEU A 38 -12.41 -1.02 12.14
N LEU A 39 -11.66 -1.97 11.57
CA LEU A 39 -10.19 -1.96 11.58
C LEU A 39 -9.61 -0.66 11.00
N ILE A 40 -10.32 -0.03 10.06
CA ILE A 40 -9.90 1.23 9.44
C ILE A 40 -9.70 2.32 10.49
N LYS A 41 -10.61 2.42 11.46
CA LYS A 41 -10.53 3.40 12.55
C LYS A 41 -9.41 3.09 13.52
N GLU A 42 -9.28 1.81 13.88
CA GLU A 42 -8.24 1.35 14.80
C GLU A 42 -6.85 1.65 14.24
N LEU A 43 -6.63 1.37 12.94
CA LEU A 43 -5.37 1.64 12.27
C LEU A 43 -5.15 3.14 12.02
N PHE A 44 -6.22 3.92 11.80
CA PHE A 44 -6.11 5.37 11.66
C PHE A 44 -5.63 6.05 12.95
N ALA A 45 -5.88 5.48 14.12
CA ALA A 45 -5.38 6.02 15.39
C ALA A 45 -3.84 5.90 15.53
N ILE A 46 -3.18 5.11 14.69
CA ILE A 46 -1.75 4.80 14.77
C ILE A 46 -1.01 5.49 13.62
N HIS A 47 0.11 6.17 13.91
CA HIS A 47 0.94 6.81 12.89
C HIS A 47 1.67 5.78 12.01
N HIS A 48 2.37 4.85 12.63
CA HIS A 48 3.06 3.75 11.97
C HIS A 48 2.60 2.41 12.57
N ALA A 49 1.75 1.70 11.83
CA ALA A 49 1.16 0.44 12.27
C ALA A 49 1.85 -0.74 11.58
N LEU A 50 2.25 -1.74 12.38
CA LEU A 50 2.71 -3.03 11.88
C LEU A 50 1.67 -4.11 12.20
N ILE A 51 1.03 -4.64 11.16
CA ILE A 51 0.11 -5.77 11.25
C ILE A 51 0.92 -7.07 11.22
N THR A 52 0.95 -7.79 12.33
CA THR A 52 1.54 -9.13 12.39
C THR A 52 0.46 -10.21 12.53
N ALA A 53 0.43 -11.15 11.60
CA ALA A 53 -0.44 -12.33 11.68
C ALA A 53 0.18 -13.50 10.88
N PRO A 54 -0.24 -14.76 11.15
CA PRO A 54 0.16 -15.91 10.36
C PRO A 54 -0.13 -15.76 8.86
N SER A 55 0.52 -16.58 8.03
CA SER A 55 0.24 -16.62 6.59
C SER A 55 -1.25 -16.91 6.31
N ARG A 56 -1.77 -16.35 5.22
CA ARG A 56 -3.17 -16.51 4.75
C ARG A 56 -4.26 -15.99 5.70
N PHE A 57 -3.92 -15.18 6.70
CA PHE A 57 -4.90 -14.59 7.63
C PHE A 57 -5.67 -13.38 7.05
N GLY A 58 -5.48 -13.07 5.76
CA GLY A 58 -6.13 -11.93 5.10
C GLY A 58 -5.46 -10.58 5.37
N LYS A 59 -4.16 -10.56 5.71
CA LYS A 59 -3.40 -9.32 5.95
C LYS A 59 -3.43 -8.38 4.74
N SER A 60 -3.04 -8.88 3.56
CA SER A 60 -3.06 -8.12 2.31
C SER A 60 -4.48 -7.68 1.95
N LEU A 61 -5.49 -8.51 2.24
CA LEU A 61 -6.90 -8.17 2.01
C LEU A 61 -7.37 -7.01 2.90
N ASN A 62 -7.02 -7.05 4.19
CA ASN A 62 -7.30 -5.96 5.11
C ASN A 62 -6.52 -4.69 4.75
N MET A 63 -5.28 -4.81 4.27
CA MET A 63 -4.50 -3.67 3.83
C MET A 63 -5.09 -3.04 2.56
N ASP A 64 -5.53 -3.85 1.59
CA ASP A 64 -6.23 -3.35 0.41
C ASP A 64 -7.54 -2.64 0.78
N MET A 65 -8.30 -3.19 1.73
CA MET A 65 -9.48 -2.53 2.29
C MET A 65 -9.15 -1.14 2.86
N VAL A 66 -8.12 -1.05 3.71
CA VAL A 66 -7.75 0.22 4.35
C VAL A 66 -7.23 1.22 3.31
N ARG A 67 -6.42 0.75 2.35
CA ARG A 67 -5.95 1.57 1.22
C ARG A 67 -7.11 2.15 0.43
N ARG A 68 -8.05 1.31 -0.03
CA ARG A 68 -9.22 1.73 -0.80
C ARG A 68 -10.13 2.70 -0.05
N PHE A 69 -10.16 2.63 1.28
CA PHE A 69 -10.93 3.57 2.08
C PHE A 69 -10.34 4.98 2.01
N PHE A 70 -9.02 5.12 2.12
CA PHE A 70 -8.36 6.43 2.18
C PHE A 70 -7.96 6.98 0.80
N GLU A 71 -7.76 6.13 -0.20
CA GLU A 71 -7.23 6.47 -1.53
C GLU A 71 -8.15 7.43 -2.30
N ILE A 72 -7.59 8.57 -2.71
CA ILE A 72 -8.22 9.47 -3.67
C ILE A 72 -8.34 8.75 -5.02
N GLU A 73 -9.58 8.47 -5.44
CA GLU A 73 -9.84 7.94 -6.78
C GLU A 73 -9.73 9.06 -7.83
N VAL A 74 -8.89 8.84 -8.84
CA VAL A 74 -8.71 9.75 -9.97
C VAL A 74 -8.95 9.03 -11.29
N ASP A 75 -9.39 9.78 -12.30
CA ASP A 75 -9.46 9.29 -13.67
C ASP A 75 -8.08 9.28 -14.37
N GLU A 76 -8.06 8.93 -15.65
CA GLU A 76 -6.82 8.85 -16.44
C GLU A 76 -6.09 10.19 -16.59
N ASP A 77 -6.81 11.31 -16.45
CA ASP A 77 -6.29 12.66 -16.54
C ASP A 77 -5.96 13.26 -15.16
N GLY A 78 -6.22 12.52 -14.08
CA GLY A 78 -5.93 12.92 -12.70
C GLY A 78 -7.04 13.72 -12.04
N LYS A 79 -8.21 13.84 -12.65
CA LYS A 79 -9.37 14.49 -12.03
C LYS A 79 -9.92 13.59 -10.93
N GLN A 80 -10.14 14.17 -9.75
CA GLN A 80 -10.70 13.43 -8.61
C GLN A 80 -12.17 13.10 -8.87
N ILE A 81 -12.54 11.84 -8.65
CA ILE A 81 -13.89 11.33 -8.91
C ILE A 81 -14.89 11.80 -7.82
N ASP A 82 -14.41 12.04 -6.59
CA ASP A 82 -15.27 12.22 -5.42
C ASP A 82 -15.34 13.65 -4.86
N HIS A 83 -14.58 14.62 -5.39
CA HIS A 83 -14.27 15.84 -4.62
C HIS A 83 -14.76 17.19 -5.19
N ASP A 84 -15.42 17.21 -6.35
CA ASP A 84 -16.06 18.43 -6.87
C ASP A 84 -17.51 18.54 -6.38
N VAL A 85 -17.75 18.76 -5.08
CA VAL A 85 -19.11 18.98 -4.57
C VAL A 85 -19.15 20.10 -3.51
N GLU A 86 -19.98 21.10 -3.79
CA GLU A 86 -20.41 22.13 -2.84
C GLU A 86 -21.10 21.51 -1.62
N GLU A 87 -21.18 22.27 -0.51
CA GLU A 87 -21.54 21.88 0.86
C GLU A 87 -22.90 21.16 1.09
N ASP A 88 -23.62 20.74 0.03
CA ASP A 88 -24.88 20.03 0.15
C ASP A 88 -24.68 18.51 0.41
N GLU A 89 -25.08 18.08 1.62
CA GLU A 89 -25.01 16.70 2.12
C GLU A 89 -25.74 15.69 1.22
N LEU A 90 -26.74 16.11 0.43
CA LEU A 90 -27.45 15.25 -0.53
C LEU A 90 -26.62 14.99 -1.79
N VAL A 91 -25.94 16.01 -2.31
CA VAL A 91 -25.10 15.88 -3.52
C VAL A 91 -23.85 15.07 -3.21
N LEU A 92 -23.29 15.22 -2.01
CA LEU A 92 -22.19 14.39 -1.51
C LEU A 92 -22.56 12.90 -1.48
N LYS A 93 -23.78 12.54 -1.05
CA LYS A 93 -24.26 11.15 -1.07
C LYS A 93 -24.44 10.62 -2.49
N GLU A 94 -24.88 11.44 -3.44
CA GLU A 94 -25.03 11.04 -4.84
C GLU A 94 -23.68 10.89 -5.56
N VAL A 95 -22.73 11.80 -5.35
CA VAL A 95 -21.40 11.77 -6.00
C VAL A 95 -20.54 10.65 -5.43
N GLN A 96 -20.47 10.50 -4.10
CA GLN A 96 -19.77 9.38 -3.47
C GLN A 96 -20.38 8.03 -3.89
N SER A 97 -21.70 7.96 -4.17
CA SER A 97 -22.33 6.71 -4.65
C SER A 97 -21.80 6.21 -6.01
N GLN A 98 -21.12 7.07 -6.78
CA GLN A 98 -20.58 6.73 -8.09
C GLN A 98 -19.18 6.10 -8.01
N SER A 99 -18.40 6.44 -6.98
CA SER A 99 -17.08 5.85 -6.71
C SER A 99 -17.17 4.31 -6.59
N LYS A 100 -16.15 3.62 -7.15
CA LYS A 100 -16.06 2.17 -7.01
C LYS A 100 -15.75 1.80 -5.57
N ASN A 101 -14.88 2.57 -4.90
CA ASN A 101 -14.51 2.30 -3.52
C ASN A 101 -15.68 2.54 -2.55
N PHE A 102 -16.50 3.57 -2.74
CA PHE A 102 -17.60 3.88 -1.82
C PHE A 102 -18.60 2.72 -1.72
N LYS A 103 -18.89 2.06 -2.85
CA LYS A 103 -19.75 0.88 -2.92
C LYS A 103 -19.26 -0.27 -2.04
N LEU A 104 -17.96 -0.34 -1.74
CA LEU A 104 -17.37 -1.35 -0.85
C LEU A 104 -17.61 -1.07 0.63
N PHE A 105 -17.86 0.19 1.00
CA PHE A 105 -18.03 0.60 2.40
C PHE A 105 -19.48 0.98 2.74
N HIS A 106 -20.30 1.27 1.73
CA HIS A 106 -21.72 1.54 1.91
C HIS A 106 -22.43 0.37 2.61
N GLY A 107 -23.14 0.66 3.71
CA GLY A 107 -23.85 -0.34 4.49
C GLY A 107 -22.97 -1.26 5.35
N LYS A 108 -21.66 -0.99 5.43
CA LYS A 108 -20.73 -1.70 6.34
C LYS A 108 -20.66 -1.03 7.71
N LYS A 109 -20.10 -1.71 8.71
CA LYS A 109 -19.95 -1.18 10.08
C LYS A 109 -19.28 0.19 10.13
N ILE A 110 -18.29 0.44 9.26
CA ILE A 110 -17.63 1.75 9.17
C ILE A 110 -18.59 2.88 8.76
N SER A 111 -19.58 2.59 7.91
CA SER A 111 -20.55 3.58 7.41
C SER A 111 -21.52 4.08 8.48
N SER A 112 -21.61 3.40 9.62
CA SER A 112 -22.38 3.88 10.76
C SER A 112 -21.78 5.15 11.38
N ASP A 113 -20.48 5.40 11.18
CA ASP A 113 -19.83 6.65 11.57
C ASP A 113 -19.68 7.57 10.37
N LYS A 114 -20.73 8.37 10.16
CA LYS A 114 -20.81 9.29 9.04
C LYS A 114 -19.77 10.40 9.09
N GLU A 115 -19.39 10.87 10.28
CA GLU A 115 -18.39 11.92 10.44
C GLU A 115 -17.02 11.42 10.00
N PHE A 116 -16.63 10.23 10.46
CA PHE A 116 -15.38 9.61 10.04
C PHE A 116 -15.35 9.32 8.54
N MET A 117 -16.44 8.76 8.00
CA MET A 117 -16.59 8.54 6.55
C MET A 117 -16.40 9.85 5.78
N PHE A 118 -17.16 10.90 6.12
CA PHE A 118 -17.12 12.18 5.42
C PHE A 118 -15.73 12.82 5.44
N LYS A 119 -15.05 12.74 6.58
CA LYS A 119 -13.76 13.41 6.77
C LYS A 119 -12.58 12.69 6.12
N HIS A 120 -12.63 11.36 6.03
CA HIS A 120 -11.44 10.55 5.73
C HIS A 120 -11.58 9.65 4.51
N PHE A 121 -12.80 9.31 4.09
CA PHE A 121 -13.00 8.48 2.91
C PHE A 121 -12.47 9.21 1.66
N GLY A 122 -11.73 8.49 0.81
CA GLY A 122 -11.22 9.01 -0.46
C GLY A 122 -10.38 10.29 -0.36
N SER A 123 -9.79 10.57 0.79
CA SER A 123 -9.26 11.90 1.12
C SER A 123 -7.74 12.03 1.08
N TYR A 124 -7.00 10.93 0.89
CA TYR A 124 -5.54 10.90 0.99
C TYR A 124 -4.85 10.32 -0.26
N PRO A 125 -3.74 10.92 -0.71
CA PRO A 125 -2.85 10.24 -1.65
C PRO A 125 -2.24 9.01 -1.00
N THR A 126 -2.11 7.92 -1.76
CA THR A 126 -1.60 6.65 -1.25
C THR A 126 -0.46 6.12 -2.09
N ILE A 127 0.59 5.59 -1.45
CA ILE A 127 1.63 4.78 -2.08
C ILE A 127 1.46 3.34 -1.60
N TYR A 128 1.39 2.41 -2.54
CA TYR A 128 1.36 0.98 -2.25
C TYR A 128 2.65 0.31 -2.72
N VAL A 129 3.32 -0.38 -1.81
CA VAL A 129 4.62 -1.03 -1.99
C VAL A 129 4.46 -2.52 -1.72
N ASP A 130 4.67 -3.36 -2.73
CA ASP A 130 4.45 -4.80 -2.65
C ASP A 130 5.76 -5.57 -2.87
N PHE A 131 6.30 -6.16 -1.80
CA PHE A 131 7.56 -6.89 -1.83
C PHE A 131 7.42 -8.35 -2.29
N THR A 132 6.24 -8.80 -2.74
CA THR A 132 6.00 -10.19 -3.19
C THR A 132 7.00 -10.67 -4.25
N ARG A 133 7.52 -9.76 -5.08
CA ARG A 133 8.47 -10.10 -6.15
C ARG A 133 9.92 -9.72 -5.84
N VAL A 134 10.23 -9.43 -4.59
CA VAL A 134 11.59 -9.10 -4.16
C VAL A 134 12.19 -10.36 -3.55
N ASN A 135 12.68 -11.23 -4.41
CA ASN A 135 13.39 -12.46 -4.08
C ASN A 135 14.57 -12.64 -5.04
N GLY A 136 15.52 -13.48 -4.64
CA GLY A 136 16.73 -13.69 -5.43
C GLY A 136 17.84 -14.30 -4.60
N SER A 137 18.79 -14.94 -5.30
CA SER A 137 19.92 -15.63 -4.67
C SER A 137 21.17 -14.75 -4.52
N ASN A 138 21.15 -13.52 -5.04
CA ASN A 138 22.25 -12.56 -4.94
C ASN A 138 21.73 -11.12 -4.86
N PHE A 139 22.62 -10.18 -4.52
CA PHE A 139 22.26 -8.78 -4.30
C PHE A 139 21.63 -8.12 -5.54
N GLU A 140 22.14 -8.38 -6.75
CA GLU A 140 21.63 -7.76 -7.99
C GLU A 140 20.19 -8.20 -8.30
N GLN A 141 19.87 -9.49 -8.11
CA GLN A 141 18.48 -9.97 -8.30
C GLN A 141 17.51 -9.29 -7.32
N ILE A 142 17.95 -9.04 -6.08
CA ILE A 142 17.13 -8.28 -5.14
C ILE A 142 16.97 -6.82 -5.61
N LEU A 143 18.03 -6.20 -6.14
CA LEU A 143 17.92 -4.86 -6.70
C LEU A 143 16.93 -4.81 -7.87
N ASP A 144 16.93 -5.81 -8.76
CA ASP A 144 15.93 -5.92 -9.83
C ASP A 144 14.51 -6.01 -9.29
N GLY A 145 14.31 -6.81 -8.24
CA GLY A 145 13.04 -6.86 -7.50
C GLY A 145 12.63 -5.49 -6.97
N LEU A 146 13.55 -4.76 -6.31
CA LEU A 146 13.29 -3.43 -5.77
C LEU A 146 12.98 -2.40 -6.87
N ARG A 147 13.68 -2.44 -8.00
CA ARG A 147 13.41 -1.61 -9.18
C ARG A 147 11.97 -1.83 -9.66
N LEU A 148 11.54 -3.08 -9.75
CA LEU A 148 10.17 -3.43 -10.14
C LEU A 148 9.13 -2.93 -9.14
N VAL A 149 9.40 -3.03 -7.84
CA VAL A 149 8.50 -2.52 -6.79
C VAL A 149 8.31 -1.01 -6.91
N ILE A 150 9.41 -0.27 -7.03
CA ILE A 150 9.37 1.19 -7.18
C ILE A 150 8.64 1.56 -8.47
N HIS A 151 8.99 0.90 -9.59
CA HIS A 151 8.32 1.12 -10.87
C HIS A 151 6.80 0.95 -10.76
N ARG A 152 6.33 -0.13 -10.12
CA ARG A 152 4.89 -0.38 -9.90
C ARG A 152 4.22 0.71 -9.07
N ALA A 153 4.89 1.22 -8.05
CA ALA A 153 4.39 2.34 -7.25
C ALA A 153 4.20 3.59 -8.13
N PHE A 154 5.19 3.95 -8.97
CA PHE A 154 5.06 5.09 -9.89
C PHE A 154 3.99 4.89 -10.96
N ARG A 155 3.85 3.66 -11.50
CA ARG A 155 2.85 3.33 -12.52
C ARG A 155 1.41 3.57 -12.07
N LYS A 156 1.12 3.45 -10.77
CA LYS A 156 -0.20 3.78 -10.20
C LYS A 156 -0.54 5.26 -10.32
N HIS A 157 0.46 6.12 -10.48
CA HIS A 157 0.29 7.56 -10.61
C HIS A 157 0.54 8.07 -12.03
N ALA A 158 0.14 7.28 -13.04
CA ALA A 158 0.32 7.61 -14.45
C ALA A 158 -0.30 8.96 -14.87
N TYR A 159 -1.36 9.40 -14.19
CA TYR A 159 -2.02 10.68 -14.40
C TYR A 159 -1.08 11.88 -14.17
N LEU A 160 -0.06 11.73 -13.31
CA LEU A 160 0.92 12.79 -13.06
C LEU A 160 1.73 13.16 -14.29
N LYS A 161 1.85 12.29 -15.31
CA LYS A 161 2.62 12.59 -16.54
C LYS A 161 2.16 13.86 -17.26
N LYS A 162 0.88 14.21 -17.15
CA LYS A 162 0.27 15.39 -17.79
C LYS A 162 0.11 16.57 -16.82
N SER A 163 0.55 16.43 -15.57
CA SER A 163 0.36 17.45 -14.54
C SER A 163 1.20 18.71 -14.79
N ASP A 164 0.63 19.87 -14.46
CA ASP A 164 1.35 21.15 -14.40
C ASP A 164 2.36 21.25 -13.24
N LEU A 165 2.40 20.24 -12.34
CA LEU A 165 3.40 20.13 -11.28
C LEU A 165 4.83 20.26 -11.84
N TRP A 166 5.07 19.72 -13.03
CA TRP A 166 6.39 19.71 -13.67
C TRP A 166 6.89 21.08 -14.14
N ASN A 167 6.04 22.11 -14.08
CA ASN A 167 6.45 23.49 -14.34
C ASN A 167 7.15 24.12 -13.12
N ARG A 168 7.12 23.46 -11.95
CA ARG A 168 7.82 23.89 -10.74
C ARG A 168 9.28 23.45 -10.80
N GLU A 169 10.21 24.36 -10.52
CA GLU A 169 11.66 24.10 -10.59
C GLU A 169 12.13 23.01 -9.61
N GLU A 170 11.37 22.79 -8.53
CA GLU A 170 11.65 21.80 -7.49
C GLU A 170 11.59 20.35 -8.00
N PHE A 171 10.83 20.09 -9.07
CA PHE A 171 10.57 18.73 -9.55
C PHE A 171 11.03 18.52 -10.99
N ASN A 172 11.74 17.43 -11.23
CA ASN A 172 12.19 17.06 -12.57
C ASN A 172 11.33 15.92 -13.15
N LYS A 173 10.56 16.23 -14.19
CA LYS A 173 9.74 15.24 -14.92
C LYS A 173 10.54 14.06 -15.43
N ASN A 174 11.77 14.28 -15.92
CA ASN A 174 12.61 13.21 -16.42
C ASN A 174 12.99 12.22 -15.30
N THR A 175 13.15 12.70 -14.06
CA THR A 175 13.37 11.83 -12.91
C THR A 175 12.16 10.95 -12.65
N PHE A 176 10.93 11.49 -12.70
CA PHE A 176 9.71 10.69 -12.58
C PHE A 176 9.61 9.65 -13.70
N MET A 177 9.88 10.05 -14.95
CA MET A 177 9.83 9.16 -16.10
C MET A 177 10.82 7.99 -15.99
N LYS A 178 12.01 8.19 -15.40
CA LYS A 178 12.97 7.08 -15.15
C LYS A 178 12.39 5.95 -14.30
N TYR A 179 11.59 6.27 -13.28
CA TYR A 179 10.91 5.26 -12.46
C TYR A 179 9.67 4.70 -13.17
N PHE A 180 9.01 5.52 -13.98
CA PHE A 180 7.74 5.17 -14.62
C PHE A 180 7.87 4.33 -15.91
N ASP A 181 8.90 4.58 -16.73
CA ASP A 181 9.07 3.95 -18.03
C ASP A 181 9.55 2.50 -17.91
N THR A 182 8.99 1.61 -18.72
CA THR A 182 9.32 0.18 -18.73
C THR A 182 10.75 -0.12 -19.15
N ASP A 183 11.39 0.77 -19.89
CA ASP A 183 12.74 0.53 -20.39
C ASP A 183 13.80 1.18 -19.48
N GLN A 184 13.42 2.21 -18.72
CA GLN A 184 14.36 2.98 -17.90
C GLN A 184 14.48 2.43 -16.46
N TYR A 185 13.41 1.87 -15.90
CA TYR A 185 13.38 1.47 -14.49
C TYR A 185 14.39 0.36 -14.16
N GLU A 186 14.73 -0.49 -15.12
CA GLU A 186 15.72 -1.57 -14.96
C GLU A 186 17.15 -1.03 -14.77
N SER A 187 17.41 0.19 -15.24
CA SER A 187 18.72 0.85 -15.15
C SER A 187 18.88 1.75 -13.92
N LEU A 188 17.92 1.75 -13.00
CA LEU A 188 18.01 2.59 -11.79
C LEU A 188 19.22 2.19 -10.94
N SER A 189 20.04 3.18 -10.61
CA SER A 189 21.17 3.03 -9.71
C SER A 189 20.73 2.80 -8.27
N LEU A 190 21.63 2.28 -7.44
CA LEU A 190 21.37 2.06 -6.01
C LEU A 190 20.89 3.32 -5.29
N ALA A 191 21.44 4.50 -5.60
CA ALA A 191 20.99 5.77 -5.02
C ALA A 191 19.54 6.12 -5.41
N GLN A 192 19.15 5.84 -6.64
CA GLN A 192 17.78 6.06 -7.12
C GLN A 192 16.80 5.07 -6.50
N ILE A 193 17.22 3.81 -6.29
CA ILE A 193 16.41 2.83 -5.57
C ILE A 193 16.12 3.31 -4.14
N LYS A 194 17.14 3.80 -3.42
CA LYS A 194 16.99 4.30 -2.04
C LYS A 194 16.04 5.48 -1.93
N CYS A 195 16.14 6.45 -2.83
CA CYS A 195 15.35 7.68 -2.75
C CYS A 195 14.01 7.66 -3.52
N GLY A 196 13.75 6.64 -4.34
CA GLY A 196 12.62 6.64 -5.28
C GLY A 196 11.25 6.80 -4.63
N LEU A 197 10.98 6.07 -3.55
CA LEU A 197 9.69 6.16 -2.84
C LEU A 197 9.54 7.47 -2.06
N VAL A 198 10.63 8.02 -1.55
CA VAL A 198 10.64 9.36 -0.92
C VAL A 198 10.28 10.42 -1.96
N PHE A 199 10.94 10.39 -3.11
CA PHE A 199 10.63 11.30 -4.23
C PHE A 199 9.17 11.20 -4.67
N LEU A 200 8.62 9.98 -4.76
CA LEU A 200 7.19 9.79 -5.07
C LEU A 200 6.30 10.44 -4.00
N SER A 201 6.64 10.31 -2.72
CA SER A 201 5.89 10.94 -1.62
C SER A 201 5.89 12.46 -1.71
N GLU A 202 7.01 13.07 -2.08
CA GLU A 202 7.15 14.52 -2.26
C GLU A 202 6.33 15.03 -3.44
N VAL A 203 6.40 14.31 -4.56
CA VAL A 203 5.61 14.61 -5.78
C VAL A 203 4.12 14.56 -5.48
N LEU A 204 3.65 13.50 -4.80
CA LEU A 204 2.23 13.37 -4.43
C LEU A 204 1.80 14.44 -3.43
N HIS A 205 2.66 14.73 -2.44
CA HIS A 205 2.40 15.79 -1.47
C HIS A 205 2.26 17.15 -2.15
N ALA A 206 3.15 17.48 -3.07
CA ALA A 206 3.13 18.74 -3.80
C ALA A 206 1.97 18.86 -4.81
N TYR A 207 1.52 17.74 -5.37
CA TYR A 207 0.39 17.68 -6.29
C TYR A 207 -0.96 17.83 -5.56
N TYR A 208 -1.17 17.09 -4.47
CA TYR A 208 -2.44 17.11 -3.74
C TYR A 208 -2.51 18.17 -2.63
N GLY A 209 -1.38 18.72 -2.20
CA GLY A 209 -1.31 19.57 -1.01
C GLY A 209 -1.64 18.83 0.29
N LYS A 210 -1.60 17.49 0.27
CA LYS A 210 -1.97 16.61 1.38
C LYS A 210 -0.83 15.66 1.68
N LYS A 211 -0.72 15.24 2.94
CA LYS A 211 0.24 14.19 3.31
C LYS A 211 -0.24 12.81 2.81
N VAL A 212 0.73 11.93 2.56
CA VAL A 212 0.59 10.64 1.86
C VAL A 212 0.46 9.49 2.86
N PHE A 213 -0.39 8.52 2.52
CA PHE A 213 -0.47 7.24 3.24
C PHE A 213 0.38 6.20 2.53
N VAL A 214 1.21 5.49 3.29
CA VAL A 214 2.11 4.47 2.73
C VAL A 214 1.67 3.09 3.19
N PHE A 215 1.46 2.18 2.24
CA PHE A 215 1.07 0.78 2.49
C PHE A 215 2.19 -0.14 2.02
N ILE A 216 2.69 -0.99 2.92
CA ILE A 216 3.84 -1.87 2.68
C ILE A 216 3.40 -3.32 2.89
N ASP A 217 3.32 -4.09 1.80
CA ASP A 217 2.94 -5.51 1.78
C ASP A 217 4.15 -6.42 1.68
N GLU A 218 4.07 -7.55 2.39
CA GLU A 218 4.98 -8.70 2.31
C GLU A 218 6.47 -8.34 2.42
N PHE A 219 6.79 -7.29 3.19
CA PHE A 219 8.17 -6.84 3.39
C PHE A 219 9.08 -7.92 4.02
N ASP A 220 8.48 -8.90 4.68
CA ASP A 220 9.18 -10.04 5.25
C ASP A 220 9.66 -11.06 4.21
N ILE A 221 9.15 -11.06 2.98
CA ILE A 221 9.58 -12.01 1.93
C ILE A 221 11.09 -11.93 1.63
N PRO A 222 11.66 -10.75 1.30
CA PRO A 222 13.11 -10.62 1.09
C PRO A 222 13.91 -11.09 2.30
N VAL A 223 13.44 -10.76 3.50
CA VAL A 223 14.15 -11.11 4.75
C VAL A 223 14.07 -12.61 4.99
N ASN A 224 12.93 -13.24 4.71
CA ASN A 224 12.72 -14.68 4.84
C ASN A 224 13.60 -15.44 3.84
N SER A 225 13.68 -15.02 2.58
CA SER A 225 14.53 -15.70 1.59
C SER A 225 15.99 -15.71 2.07
N MET A 226 16.48 -14.61 2.63
CA MET A 226 17.83 -14.55 3.21
C MET A 226 18.06 -15.44 4.43
N VAL A 227 17.02 -15.72 5.22
CA VAL A 227 17.15 -16.51 6.46
C VAL A 227 17.02 -18.00 6.18
N TYR A 228 16.17 -18.38 5.24
CA TYR A 228 15.81 -19.78 4.99
C TYR A 228 16.41 -20.36 3.71
N GLU A 229 16.87 -19.53 2.77
CA GLU A 229 17.57 -19.97 1.57
C GLU A 229 19.08 -19.82 1.83
N ASP A 230 19.78 -20.95 1.97
CA ASP A 230 21.22 -21.00 2.30
C ASP A 230 22.14 -20.62 1.12
N ASP A 231 21.56 -20.20 -0.01
CA ASP A 231 22.26 -20.02 -1.27
C ASP A 231 22.86 -18.60 -1.45
N MET A 232 22.48 -17.64 -0.60
CA MET A 232 22.96 -16.25 -0.69
C MET A 232 24.23 -16.01 0.13
N ASP A 233 25.23 -15.39 -0.51
CA ASP A 233 26.50 -15.00 0.09
C ASP A 233 26.28 -14.08 1.33
N PRO A 234 27.06 -14.25 2.42
CA PRO A 234 26.91 -13.43 3.63
C PRO A 234 27.09 -11.92 3.42
N GLU A 235 27.94 -11.47 2.48
CA GLU A 235 28.12 -10.04 2.22
C GLU A 235 26.92 -9.48 1.43
N ASP A 236 26.44 -10.22 0.41
CA ASP A 236 25.20 -9.88 -0.30
C ASP A 236 24.04 -9.73 0.67
N ARG A 237 23.88 -10.69 1.59
CA ARG A 237 22.84 -10.66 2.63
C ARG A 237 22.89 -9.40 3.48
N LYS A 238 24.09 -9.01 3.91
CA LYS A 238 24.31 -7.81 4.71
C LYS A 238 24.02 -6.54 3.91
N GLU A 239 24.42 -6.50 2.65
CA GLU A 239 24.15 -5.37 1.77
C GLU A 239 22.66 -5.22 1.48
N THR A 240 21.95 -6.33 1.21
CA THR A 240 20.51 -6.29 1.01
C THR A 240 19.76 -5.81 2.25
N LEU A 241 20.08 -6.33 3.43
CA LEU A 241 19.46 -5.88 4.69
C LEU A 241 19.72 -4.39 4.94
N LYS A 242 20.90 -3.90 4.59
CA LYS A 242 21.22 -2.47 4.69
C LYS A 242 20.35 -1.65 3.76
N VAL A 243 20.23 -2.03 2.49
CA VAL A 243 19.42 -1.30 1.49
C VAL A 243 17.94 -1.30 1.86
N LEU A 244 17.38 -2.44 2.27
CA LEU A 244 15.99 -2.53 2.72
C LEU A 244 15.71 -1.62 3.91
N ARG A 245 16.63 -1.59 4.90
CA ARG A 245 16.51 -0.70 6.06
C ARG A 245 16.60 0.77 5.68
N GLU A 246 17.47 1.14 4.75
CA GLU A 246 17.59 2.53 4.28
C GLU A 246 16.32 2.96 3.54
N ILE A 247 15.79 2.15 2.61
CA ILE A 247 14.54 2.47 1.87
C ILE A 247 13.38 2.71 2.85
N ILE A 248 13.14 1.78 3.78
CA ILE A 248 12.04 1.91 4.73
C ILE A 248 12.30 3.02 5.75
N GLY A 249 13.54 3.15 6.22
CA GLY A 249 13.94 4.19 7.17
C GLY A 249 13.70 5.58 6.60
N ASP A 250 14.14 5.82 5.36
CA ASP A 250 13.97 7.10 4.68
C ASP A 250 12.50 7.35 4.34
N LEU A 251 11.76 6.32 3.90
CA LEU A 251 10.33 6.44 3.59
C LEU A 251 9.45 6.66 4.81
N LEU A 252 9.82 6.21 6.01
CA LEU A 252 9.00 6.36 7.21
C LEU A 252 9.44 7.53 8.10
N LYS A 253 10.75 7.73 8.27
CA LYS A 253 11.31 8.80 9.12
C LYS A 253 11.79 10.01 8.33
N GLY A 254 12.41 9.79 7.17
CA GLY A 254 12.91 10.89 6.32
C GLY A 254 11.79 11.74 5.72
N SER A 255 10.57 11.20 5.68
CA SER A 255 9.40 11.76 5.02
C SER A 255 8.34 12.30 5.99
N GLU A 256 8.64 12.54 7.27
CA GLU A 256 7.63 12.97 8.28
C GLU A 256 6.78 14.19 7.86
N LYS A 257 7.32 15.04 6.97
CA LYS A 257 6.62 16.19 6.39
C LYS A 257 5.63 15.81 5.29
N THR A 258 5.91 14.75 4.54
CA THR A 258 5.12 14.30 3.38
C THR A 258 4.25 13.09 3.68
N VAL A 259 4.63 12.22 4.62
CA VAL A 259 3.88 11.02 5.01
C VAL A 259 3.08 11.30 6.27
N GLU A 260 1.78 10.99 6.21
CA GLU A 260 0.86 11.11 7.34
C GLU A 260 0.87 9.83 8.17
N ARG A 261 0.68 8.68 7.51
CA ARG A 261 0.56 7.37 8.14
C ARG A 261 1.19 6.29 7.29
N SER A 262 1.71 5.25 7.94
CA SER A 262 2.15 4.04 7.25
C SER A 262 1.55 2.79 7.86
N LEU A 263 1.11 1.89 6.99
CA LEU A 263 0.66 0.56 7.36
C LEU A 263 1.57 -0.48 6.71
N SER A 264 2.24 -1.26 7.54
CA SER A 264 3.06 -2.38 7.08
C SER A 264 2.46 -3.68 7.57
N ASN A 265 2.63 -4.76 6.82
CA ASN A 265 2.35 -6.09 7.33
C ASN A 265 3.61 -6.98 7.32
N ALA A 266 3.60 -7.99 8.19
CA ALA A 266 4.65 -9.00 8.29
C ALA A 266 4.09 -10.31 8.86
N CYS A 267 4.78 -11.43 8.65
CA CYS A 267 4.58 -12.64 9.44
C CYS A 267 5.07 -12.42 10.89
N GLN A 268 4.38 -13.02 11.87
CA GLN A 268 4.66 -12.86 13.31
C GLN A 268 6.12 -13.17 13.69
N GLN A 269 6.82 -14.02 12.93
CA GLN A 269 8.22 -14.39 13.20
C GLN A 269 9.24 -13.25 13.01
N LEU A 270 8.90 -12.16 12.31
CA LEU A 270 9.84 -11.07 11.98
C LEU A 270 9.46 -9.70 12.55
N GLY A 271 8.36 -9.61 13.31
CA GLY A 271 7.88 -8.35 13.90
C GLY A 271 8.93 -7.61 14.76
N GLY A 272 9.88 -8.36 15.35
CA GLY A 272 10.96 -7.80 16.16
C GLY A 272 12.04 -7.04 15.39
N ILE A 273 12.27 -7.34 14.10
CA ILE A 273 13.27 -6.62 13.29
C ILE A 273 12.72 -5.25 12.85
N LEU A 274 11.42 -5.17 12.60
CA LEU A 274 10.73 -3.97 12.15
C LEU A 274 10.38 -3.00 13.29
N SER A 275 10.11 -3.51 14.50
CA SER A 275 9.78 -2.66 15.65
C SER A 275 10.97 -1.82 16.13
N GLY A 276 12.20 -2.35 16.02
CA GLY A 276 13.40 -1.67 16.49
C GLY A 276 13.86 -0.49 15.64
N SER A 277 13.53 -0.46 14.35
CA SER A 277 14.02 0.58 13.44
C SER A 277 13.08 1.77 13.27
N ALA A 278 11.78 1.66 13.60
CA ALA A 278 10.79 2.68 13.26
C ALA A 278 9.89 3.18 14.41
N ASN A 279 10.14 2.78 15.68
CA ASN A 279 9.20 3.04 16.79
C ASN A 279 7.76 2.62 16.43
N ASN A 280 7.62 1.54 15.64
CA ASN A 280 6.33 1.06 15.17
C ASN A 280 5.54 0.52 16.35
N THR A 281 4.28 0.93 16.47
CA THR A 281 3.36 0.26 17.38
C THR A 281 2.96 -1.05 16.72
N VAL A 282 3.42 -2.16 17.29
CA VAL A 282 3.00 -3.50 16.85
C VAL A 282 1.57 -3.68 17.33
N ALA A 283 0.63 -3.79 16.40
CA ALA A 283 -0.74 -4.19 16.71
C ALA A 283 -0.83 -5.70 16.47
N PRO A 284 -0.63 -6.54 17.51
CA PRO A 284 -0.86 -7.97 17.38
C PRO A 284 -2.35 -8.19 17.08
N TYR A 285 -2.65 -8.94 16.01
CA TYR A 285 -3.99 -9.41 15.74
C TYR A 285 -4.40 -10.41 16.84
N TYR A 286 -5.11 -9.93 17.85
CA TYR A 286 -5.92 -10.78 18.72
C TYR A 286 -7.37 -10.58 18.30
N ILE A 287 -7.94 -11.60 17.65
CA ILE A 287 -9.39 -11.75 17.55
C ILE A 287 -9.87 -12.36 18.86
#